data_AF-A0A8J2HT24-F1
#
_entry.id   AF-A0A8J2HT24-F1
#
_cell.length_a   1.000
_cell.length_b   1.000
_cell.length_c   1.000
_cell.angle_alpha   90.00
_cell.angle_beta   90.00
_cell.angle_gamma   90.00
#
_symmetry.space_group_name_H-M   'P 1'
#
loop_
_entity.id
_entity.type
_entity.pdbx_description
1 polymer ?
#
loop_
_entity_poly.entity_id
_entity_poly.type
_entity_poly.pdbx_seq_one_letter_code
_entity_poly.pdbx_strand_id
1 'polypeptide(L)'
;IQKLISGNFYIREMLDHCGTSYEMATLFGMIFGVISGIIKIILLNLSRDSTSFILKNIIDDWWIIKEKKSKFIMKKYASLNRMLFYGLLTPFLMYTVKLTLEKIPHTVLIDNTTVLLRTIPISSECWNFSDTPTIIYIIRFVWRTFEFMIYNIVSCGIDLNAHLRANGNK
;
A
#
# COMPACT_ATOMS: atom_id res chain seq x y z
N ILE A 1 12.40 0.74 -29.57
CA ILE A 1 12.75 -0.69 -29.76
C ILE A 1 13.72 -1.17 -28.66
N GLN A 2 14.80 -0.45 -28.35
CA GLN A 2 15.74 -0.79 -27.25
C GLN A 2 15.10 -0.98 -25.86
N LYS A 3 14.10 -0.17 -25.47
CA LYS A 3 13.36 -0.33 -24.20
C LYS A 3 12.45 -1.56 -24.14
N LEU A 4 11.94 -2.03 -25.29
CA LEU A 4 11.11 -3.23 -25.40
C LEU A 4 11.95 -4.51 -25.31
N ILE A 5 13.18 -4.48 -25.85
CA ILE A 5 14.14 -5.59 -25.75
C ILE A 5 14.65 -5.73 -24.31
N SER A 6 14.91 -4.61 -23.62
CA SER A 6 15.25 -4.62 -22.20
C SER A 6 14.12 -5.21 -21.33
N GLY A 7 12.86 -4.83 -21.57
CA GLY A 7 11.72 -5.39 -20.83
C GLY A 7 11.53 -6.90 -21.03
N ASN A 8 11.69 -7.40 -22.25
CA ASN A 8 11.60 -8.84 -22.55
C ASN A 8 12.77 -9.64 -21.95
N PHE A 9 13.96 -9.06 -21.91
CA PHE A 9 15.12 -9.66 -21.27
C PHE A 9 14.92 -9.80 -19.76
N TYR A 10 14.44 -8.74 -19.09
CA TYR A 10 14.14 -8.77 -17.65
C TYR A 10 13.04 -9.77 -17.29
N ILE A 11 11.97 -9.89 -18.08
CA ILE A 11 10.89 -10.85 -17.80
C ILE A 11 11.38 -12.30 -17.93
N ARG A 12 12.26 -12.58 -18.90
CA ARG A 12 12.80 -13.92 -19.14
C ARG A 12 13.75 -14.36 -18.02
N GLU A 13 14.64 -13.47 -17.59
CA GLU A 13 15.57 -13.70 -16.48
C GLU A 13 14.86 -13.82 -15.13
N MET A 14 13.73 -13.11 -14.95
CA MET A 14 12.85 -13.28 -13.79
C MET A 14 12.13 -14.63 -13.76
N LEU A 15 11.78 -15.21 -14.91
CA LEU A 15 11.13 -16.52 -14.98
C LEU A 15 12.12 -17.66 -14.72
N ASP A 16 13.37 -17.51 -15.19
CA ASP A 16 14.40 -18.56 -15.09
C ASP A 16 14.97 -18.71 -13.66
N HIS A 17 14.87 -17.69 -12.80
CA HIS A 17 15.42 -17.70 -11.44
C HIS A 17 14.37 -17.84 -10.31
N CYS A 18 13.07 -17.83 -10.61
CA CYS A 18 11.98 -17.93 -9.62
C CYS A 18 11.47 -19.39 -9.53
N GLY A 19 12.12 -20.21 -8.68
CA GLY A 19 11.90 -21.66 -8.65
C GLY A 19 10.91 -22.16 -7.58
N THR A 20 10.56 -21.34 -6.58
CA THR A 20 9.71 -21.79 -5.47
C THR A 20 8.25 -21.34 -5.60
N SER A 21 7.31 -22.18 -5.15
CA SER A 21 5.87 -21.88 -5.19
C SER A 21 5.49 -20.65 -4.36
N TYR A 22 6.27 -20.35 -3.31
CA TYR A 22 6.11 -19.18 -2.46
C TYR A 22 6.48 -17.87 -3.16
N GLU A 23 7.56 -17.85 -3.93
CA GLU A 23 8.02 -16.66 -4.67
C GLU A 23 7.04 -16.29 -5.79
N MET A 24 6.50 -17.31 -6.48
CA MET A 24 5.46 -17.10 -7.50
C MET A 24 4.19 -16.51 -6.91
N ALA A 25 3.70 -17.03 -5.78
CA ALA A 25 2.54 -16.49 -5.09
C ALA A 25 2.75 -15.03 -4.67
N THR A 26 3.97 -14.71 -4.21
CA THR A 26 4.36 -13.36 -3.81
C THR A 26 4.42 -12.41 -5.00
N LEU A 27 4.93 -12.86 -6.15
CA LEU A 27 4.97 -12.10 -7.41
C LEU A 27 3.56 -11.81 -7.95
N PHE A 28 2.67 -12.80 -7.96
CA PHE A 28 1.26 -12.58 -8.32
C PHE A 28 0.59 -11.59 -7.37
N GLY A 29 0.81 -11.74 -6.06
CA GLY A 29 0.31 -10.82 -5.06
C GLY A 29 0.70 -9.36 -5.32
N MET A 30 1.94 -9.11 -5.74
CA MET A 30 2.39 -7.76 -6.12
C MET A 30 1.70 -7.24 -7.37
N ILE A 31 1.55 -8.06 -8.41
CA ILE A 31 0.88 -7.66 -9.64
C ILE A 31 -0.58 -7.27 -9.35
N PHE A 32 -1.31 -8.10 -8.60
CA PHE A 32 -2.66 -7.77 -8.16
C PHE A 32 -2.72 -6.53 -7.27
N GLY A 33 -1.73 -6.35 -6.39
CA GLY A 33 -1.58 -5.14 -5.57
C GLY A 33 -1.43 -3.88 -6.42
N VAL A 34 -0.57 -3.90 -7.44
CA VAL A 34 -0.38 -2.76 -8.35
C VAL A 34 -1.65 -2.48 -9.15
N ILE A 35 -2.30 -3.51 -9.69
CA ILE A 35 -3.56 -3.35 -10.45
C ILE A 35 -4.65 -2.75 -9.57
N SER A 36 -4.85 -3.30 -8.37
CA SER A 36 -5.84 -2.78 -7.42
C SER A 36 -5.55 -1.34 -7.00
N GLY A 37 -4.28 -0.96 -6.85
CA GLY A 37 -3.88 0.42 -6.61
C GLY A 37 -4.22 1.37 -7.75
N ILE A 38 -3.93 0.99 -8.98
CA ILE A 38 -4.27 1.78 -10.17
C ILE A 38 -5.79 1.98 -10.26
N ILE A 39 -6.58 0.91 -10.06
CA ILE A 39 -8.04 0.97 -10.03
C ILE A 39 -8.52 1.95 -8.95
N LYS A 40 -7.99 1.85 -7.73
CA LYS A 40 -8.33 2.74 -6.62
C LYS A 40 -8.00 4.21 -6.92
N ILE A 41 -6.86 4.50 -7.54
CA ILE A 41 -6.47 5.86 -7.95
C ILE A 41 -7.41 6.41 -9.03
N ILE A 42 -7.76 5.60 -10.03
CA ILE A 42 -8.71 5.99 -11.08
C ILE A 42 -10.09 6.29 -10.48
N LEU A 43 -10.58 5.42 -9.59
CA LEU A 43 -11.84 5.63 -8.87
C LEU A 43 -11.82 6.90 -8.02
N LEU A 44 -10.70 7.19 -7.34
CA LEU A 44 -10.55 8.40 -6.54
C LEU A 44 -10.57 9.66 -7.41
N ASN A 45 -9.90 9.63 -8.57
CA ASN A 45 -9.93 10.75 -9.52
C ASN A 45 -11.33 10.96 -10.12
N LEU A 46 -12.02 9.89 -10.53
CA LEU A 46 -13.39 9.96 -11.05
C LEU A 46 -14.40 10.44 -10.01
N SER A 47 -14.20 10.07 -8.75
CA SER A 47 -15.10 10.45 -7.65
C SER A 47 -14.70 11.76 -6.98
N ARG A 48 -13.63 12.43 -7.41
CA ARG A 48 -13.10 13.65 -6.77
C ARG A 48 -14.14 14.77 -6.74
N ASP A 49 -14.78 15.03 -7.86
CA ASP A 49 -15.75 16.12 -7.98
C ASP A 49 -17.00 15.82 -7.14
N SER A 50 -17.52 14.60 -7.22
CA SER A 50 -18.66 14.16 -6.40
C SER A 50 -18.36 14.20 -4.90
N THR A 51 -17.17 13.75 -4.49
CA THR A 51 -16.74 13.76 -3.09
C THR A 51 -16.59 15.20 -2.60
N SER A 52 -16.02 16.10 -3.41
CA SER A 52 -15.87 17.52 -3.05
C SER A 52 -17.21 18.22 -2.88
N PHE A 53 -18.18 17.92 -3.75
CA PHE A 53 -19.53 18.46 -3.69
C PHE A 53 -20.27 17.99 -2.44
N ILE A 54 -20.22 16.69 -2.16
CA ILE A 54 -20.81 16.11 -0.94
C ILE A 54 -20.16 16.71 0.31
N LEU A 55 -18.83 16.83 0.34
CA LEU A 55 -18.12 17.38 1.49
C LEU A 55 -18.53 18.83 1.74
N LYS A 56 -18.67 19.64 0.68
CA LYS A 56 -19.10 21.03 0.78
C LYS A 56 -20.51 21.13 1.35
N ASN A 57 -21.45 20.33 0.85
CA ASN A 57 -22.83 20.32 1.36
C ASN A 57 -22.89 19.89 2.83
N ILE A 58 -22.12 18.88 3.23
CA ILE A 58 -22.04 18.43 4.63
C ILE A 58 -21.51 19.55 5.54
N ILE A 59 -20.51 20.31 5.08
CA ILE A 59 -19.95 21.45 5.82
C ILE A 59 -21.00 22.55 5.94
N ASP A 60 -21.67 22.90 4.85
CA ASP A 60 -22.71 23.94 4.84
C ASP A 60 -23.88 23.55 5.76
N ASP A 61 -24.34 22.29 5.71
CA ASP A 61 -25.37 21.75 6.60
C ASP A 61 -24.96 21.82 8.08
N TRP A 62 -23.69 21.54 8.40
CA TRP A 62 -23.19 21.63 9.78
C TRP A 62 -23.33 23.03 10.38
N TRP A 63 -23.09 24.06 9.55
CA TRP A 63 -23.22 25.45 9.97
C TRP A 63 -24.67 25.88 10.14
N ILE A 64 -25.56 25.40 9.26
CA ILE A 64 -26.98 25.78 9.25
C ILE A 64 -27.77 25.09 10.37
N ILE A 65 -27.44 23.84 10.72
CA ILE A 65 -28.15 23.07 11.75
C ILE A 65 -27.92 23.71 13.14
N LYS A 66 -28.97 24.28 13.73
CA LYS A 66 -28.99 24.78 15.13
C LYS A 66 -29.46 23.73 16.14
N GLU A 67 -30.11 22.67 15.67
CA GLU A 67 -30.64 21.62 16.53
C GLU A 67 -29.53 20.77 17.17
N LYS A 68 -29.52 20.70 18.51
CA LYS A 68 -28.51 19.95 19.27
C LYS A 68 -28.51 18.44 18.96
N LYS A 69 -29.68 17.85 18.70
CA LYS A 69 -29.84 16.41 18.42
C LYS A 69 -29.17 16.02 17.10
N SER A 70 -29.41 16.79 16.05
CA SER A 70 -28.82 16.59 14.71
C SER A 70 -27.29 16.78 14.72
N LYS A 71 -26.78 17.80 15.42
CA LYS A 71 -25.33 17.97 15.64
C LYS A 71 -24.68 16.81 16.41
N PHE A 72 -25.38 16.25 17.40
CA PHE A 72 -24.87 15.09 18.15
C PHE A 72 -24.72 13.85 17.26
N ILE A 73 -25.71 13.56 16.42
CA ILE A 73 -25.68 12.43 15.49
C ILE A 73 -24.48 12.56 14.54
N MET A 74 -24.30 13.73 13.93
CA MET A 74 -23.23 13.95 12.97
C MET A 74 -21.83 13.89 13.61
N LYS A 75 -21.68 14.36 14.86
CA LYS A 75 -20.45 14.18 15.65
C LYS A 75 -20.18 12.71 15.98
N LYS A 76 -21.23 11.92 16.27
CA LYS A 76 -21.12 10.48 16.54
C LYS A 76 -20.60 9.72 15.31
N TYR A 77 -21.14 10.01 14.13
CA TYR A 77 -20.64 9.41 12.88
C TYR A 77 -19.20 9.82 12.57
N ALA A 78 -18.83 11.09 12.78
CA ALA A 78 -17.45 11.54 12.62
C ALA A 78 -16.49 10.81 13.58
N SER A 79 -16.90 10.58 14.82
CA SER A 79 -16.10 9.82 15.81
C SER A 79 -15.95 8.35 15.43
N LEU A 80 -17.03 7.72 14.95
CA LEU A 80 -17.01 6.33 14.52
C LEU A 80 -16.09 6.14 13.30
N ASN A 81 -16.13 7.08 12.35
CA ASN A 81 -15.22 7.08 11.21
C ASN A 81 -13.76 7.20 11.59
N ARG A 82 -13.43 8.09 12.55
CA ARG A 82 -12.07 8.19 13.07
C ARG A 82 -11.63 6.89 13.75
N MET A 83 -12.51 6.29 14.54
CA MET A 83 -12.22 5.02 15.22
C MET A 83 -11.97 3.89 14.21
N LEU A 84 -12.80 3.77 13.17
CA LEU A 84 -12.60 2.79 12.10
C LEU A 84 -11.30 3.05 11.32
N PHE A 85 -11.02 4.31 11.00
CA PHE A 85 -9.77 4.71 10.34
C PHE A 85 -8.55 4.27 11.15
N TYR A 86 -8.49 4.62 12.44
CA TYR A 86 -7.37 4.21 13.29
C TYR A 86 -7.33 2.70 13.53
N GLY A 87 -8.49 2.05 13.66
CA GLY A 87 -8.61 0.61 13.84
C GLY A 87 -8.10 -0.19 12.65
N LEU A 88 -8.26 0.33 11.43
CA LEU A 88 -7.71 -0.27 10.21
C LEU A 88 -6.24 0.13 10.02
N LEU A 89 -5.89 1.41 10.19
CA LEU A 89 -4.53 1.90 9.95
C LEU A 89 -3.48 1.27 10.88
N THR A 90 -3.81 1.08 12.17
CA THR A 90 -2.87 0.58 13.19
C THR A 90 -2.33 -0.83 12.88
N PRO A 91 -3.15 -1.87 12.63
CA PRO A 91 -2.63 -3.21 12.31
C PRO A 91 -1.84 -3.22 11.00
N PHE A 92 -2.23 -2.43 9.99
CA PHE A 92 -1.44 -2.32 8.76
C PHE A 92 -0.07 -1.71 9.02
N LEU A 93 0.02 -0.62 9.80
CA LEU A 93 1.30 -0.02 10.17
C LEU A 93 2.16 -0.99 10.98
N MET A 94 1.60 -1.68 11.98
CA MET A 94 2.33 -2.70 12.75
C MET A 94 2.86 -3.83 11.87
N TYR A 95 2.06 -4.29 10.90
CA TYR A 95 2.49 -5.29 9.93
C TYR A 95 3.62 -4.78 9.03
N THR A 96 3.54 -3.53 8.55
CA THR A 96 4.61 -2.92 7.74
C THR A 96 5.93 -2.84 8.52
N VAL A 97 5.87 -2.44 9.80
CA VAL A 97 7.05 -2.35 10.67
C VAL A 97 7.65 -3.73 10.89
N LYS A 98 6.82 -4.73 11.21
CA LYS A 98 7.26 -6.13 11.39
C LYS A 98 7.97 -6.66 10.14
N LEU A 99 7.36 -6.52 8.97
CA LEU A 99 7.97 -6.94 7.70
C LEU A 99 9.28 -6.22 7.41
N THR A 100 9.36 -4.93 7.74
CA THR A 100 10.58 -4.14 7.53
C THR A 100 11.71 -4.62 8.45
N LEU A 101 11.39 -4.95 9.71
CA LEU A 101 12.35 -5.46 10.69
C LEU A 101 12.85 -6.87 10.34
N GLU A 102 11.95 -7.77 9.89
CA GLU A 102 12.31 -9.14 9.50
C GLU A 102 13.19 -9.20 8.23
N LYS A 103 13.15 -8.16 7.39
CA LYS A 103 13.88 -8.08 6.12
C LYS A 103 15.10 -7.15 6.18
N ILE A 104 15.55 -6.79 7.38
CA ILE A 104 16.81 -6.07 7.57
C ILE A 104 17.96 -6.94 7.02
N PRO A 105 18.94 -6.36 6.31
CA PRO A 105 20.07 -7.12 5.82
C PRO A 105 20.86 -7.72 6.99
N HIS A 106 20.97 -9.05 7.01
CA HIS A 106 21.71 -9.79 8.02
C HIS A 106 22.83 -10.61 7.34
N THR A 107 23.98 -10.69 8.01
CA THR A 107 25.10 -11.51 7.56
C THR A 107 24.90 -12.94 8.03
N VAL A 108 24.89 -13.89 7.10
CA VAL A 108 24.86 -15.32 7.40
C VAL A 108 26.15 -15.96 6.91
N LEU A 109 26.64 -16.93 7.68
CA LEU A 109 27.85 -17.67 7.37
C LEU A 109 27.44 -18.97 6.69
N ILE A 110 27.70 -19.09 5.40
CA ILE A 110 27.39 -20.27 4.58
C ILE A 110 28.73 -20.73 3.98
N ASP A 111 29.08 -22.00 4.23
CA ASP A 111 30.33 -22.61 3.74
C ASP A 111 31.59 -21.76 3.97
N ASN A 112 31.79 -21.32 5.22
CA ASN A 112 32.97 -20.55 5.65
C ASN A 112 33.13 -19.17 4.98
N THR A 113 32.15 -18.72 4.21
CA THR A 113 32.08 -17.39 3.61
C THR A 113 30.97 -16.58 4.26
N THR A 114 31.24 -15.32 4.59
CA THR A 114 30.22 -14.40 5.09
C THR A 114 29.47 -13.82 3.89
N VAL A 115 28.24 -14.26 3.68
CA VAL A 115 27.37 -13.72 2.63
C VAL A 115 26.39 -12.73 3.28
N LEU A 116 26.33 -11.51 2.73
CA LEU A 116 25.38 -10.51 3.16
C LEU A 116 24.03 -10.80 2.49
N LEU A 117 23.07 -11.33 3.25
CA LEU A 117 21.73 -11.57 2.72
C LEU A 117 21.00 -10.23 2.64
N ARG A 118 20.75 -9.78 1.42
CA ARG A 118 19.91 -8.61 1.15
C ARG A 118 18.56 -9.12 0.72
N THR A 119 17.50 -8.65 1.36
CA THR A 119 16.12 -8.88 0.90
C THR A 119 15.38 -7.55 0.93
N ILE A 120 14.61 -7.23 -0.11
CA ILE A 120 13.82 -6.01 -0.15
C ILE A 120 12.42 -6.37 0.39
N PRO A 121 11.86 -5.59 1.33
CA PRO A 121 10.53 -5.85 1.86
C PRO A 121 9.53 -5.78 0.72
N ILE A 122 8.73 -6.84 0.58
CA ILE A 122 7.66 -6.95 -0.43
C ILE A 122 8.24 -6.96 -1.87
N SER A 123 9.47 -7.45 -2.04
CA SER A 123 10.03 -7.81 -3.35
C SER A 123 10.19 -9.32 -3.40
N SER A 124 9.88 -9.95 -4.53
CA SER A 124 10.33 -11.33 -4.75
C SER A 124 11.85 -11.32 -4.74
N GLU A 125 12.46 -12.37 -4.20
CA GLU A 125 13.92 -12.54 -4.18
C GLU A 125 14.49 -12.50 -5.62
N CYS A 126 13.64 -12.81 -6.61
CA CYS A 126 13.88 -12.74 -8.04
C CYS A 126 14.15 -11.31 -8.59
N TRP A 127 13.91 -10.25 -7.82
CA TRP A 127 14.18 -8.86 -8.22
C TRP A 127 15.44 -8.29 -7.56
N ASN A 128 16.15 -9.11 -6.76
CA ASN A 128 17.32 -8.66 -6.03
C ASN A 128 18.61 -9.04 -6.77
N PHE A 129 19.09 -8.12 -7.60
CA PHE A 129 20.35 -8.29 -8.32
C PHE A 129 21.53 -8.23 -7.33
N SER A 130 22.25 -9.34 -7.20
CA SER A 130 23.41 -9.51 -6.30
C SER A 130 24.48 -8.43 -6.51
N ASP A 131 24.65 -7.95 -7.75
CA ASP A 131 25.67 -6.97 -8.13
C ASP A 131 25.33 -5.52 -7.79
N THR A 132 24.22 -5.26 -7.10
CA THR A 132 23.83 -3.88 -6.77
C THR A 132 24.68 -3.30 -5.62
N PRO A 133 25.22 -2.08 -5.75
CA PRO A 133 25.98 -1.45 -4.66
C PRO A 133 25.07 -1.14 -3.47
N THR A 134 25.61 -1.26 -2.25
CA THR A 134 24.88 -1.18 -0.97
C THR A 134 24.04 0.09 -0.83
N ILE A 135 24.55 1.22 -1.31
CA ILE A 135 23.86 2.52 -1.25
C ILE A 135 22.58 2.50 -2.09
N ILE A 136 22.65 1.96 -3.31
CA ILE A 136 21.48 1.86 -4.20
C ILE A 136 20.43 0.92 -3.61
N TYR A 137 20.86 -0.15 -2.95
CA TYR A 137 19.97 -1.06 -2.23
C TYR A 137 19.23 -0.35 -1.08
N ILE A 138 19.93 0.42 -0.22
CA ILE A 138 19.30 1.14 0.89
C ILE A 138 18.29 2.18 0.37
N ILE A 139 18.63 2.93 -0.69
CA ILE A 139 17.71 3.90 -1.29
C ILE A 139 16.45 3.20 -1.81
N ARG A 140 16.59 2.08 -2.52
CA ARG A 140 15.46 1.29 -3.01
C ARG A 140 14.61 0.73 -1.88
N PHE A 141 15.24 0.26 -0.81
CA PHE A 141 14.57 -0.26 0.38
C PHE A 141 13.68 0.81 1.04
N VAL A 142 14.24 2.00 1.27
CA VAL A 142 13.51 3.13 1.87
C VAL A 142 12.37 3.58 0.96
N TRP A 143 12.64 3.71 -0.33
CA TRP A 143 11.63 4.12 -1.32
C TRP A 143 10.45 3.14 -1.39
N ARG A 144 10.72 1.84 -1.46
CA ARG A 144 9.66 0.80 -1.50
C ARG A 144 8.84 0.74 -0.22
N THR A 145 9.49 0.92 0.92
CA THR A 145 8.81 0.96 2.23
C THR A 145 7.89 2.19 2.32
N PHE A 146 8.35 3.33 1.80
CA PHE A 146 7.56 4.56 1.74
C PHE A 146 6.35 4.45 0.79
N GLU A 147 6.55 3.92 -0.42
CA GLU A 147 5.45 3.65 -1.37
C GLU A 147 4.39 2.74 -0.75
N PHE A 148 4.82 1.69 -0.04
CA PHE A 148 3.90 0.77 0.61
C PHE A 148 3.12 1.43 1.75
N MET A 149 3.75 2.29 2.56
CA MET A 149 3.02 3.08 3.58
C MET A 149 1.94 3.97 2.96
N ILE A 150 2.28 4.70 1.88
CA ILE A 150 1.32 5.56 1.18
C ILE A 150 0.15 4.74 0.64
N TYR A 151 0.44 3.60 0.01
CA TYR A 151 -0.58 2.70 -0.51
C TYR A 151 -1.58 2.26 0.57
N ASN A 152 -1.07 1.85 1.73
CA ASN A 152 -1.91 1.41 2.86
C ASN A 152 -2.80 2.55 3.39
N ILE A 153 -2.27 3.77 3.51
CA ILE A 153 -3.04 4.94 3.97
C ILE A 153 -4.17 5.26 2.98
N VAL A 154 -3.86 5.29 1.68
CA VAL A 154 -4.84 5.60 0.62
C VAL A 154 -5.91 4.50 0.52
N SER A 155 -5.49 3.23 0.57
CA SER A 155 -6.41 2.09 0.55
C SER A 155 -7.41 2.15 1.71
N CYS A 156 -6.91 2.44 2.93
CA CYS A 156 -7.74 2.57 4.12
C CYS A 156 -8.75 3.72 4.01
N GLY A 157 -8.35 4.85 3.41
CA GLY A 157 -9.24 6.00 3.18
C GLY A 157 -10.38 5.70 2.21
N ILE A 158 -10.09 4.96 1.14
CA ILE A 158 -11.09 4.58 0.12
C ILE A 158 -12.08 3.55 0.66
N ASP A 159 -11.60 2.52 1.37
CA ASP A 159 -12.46 1.45 1.88
C ASP A 159 -13.41 1.98 2.97
N LEU A 160 -12.96 2.93 3.79
CA LEU A 160 -13.82 3.65 4.74
C LEU A 160 -14.91 4.47 4.03
N ASN A 161 -14.56 5.17 2.95
CA ASN A 161 -15.51 5.96 2.18
C ASN A 161 -16.57 5.08 1.48
N ALA A 162 -16.16 3.92 0.95
CA ALA A 162 -17.08 2.94 0.37
C ALA A 162 -18.05 2.37 1.41
N HIS A 163 -17.55 2.04 2.60
CA HIS A 163 -18.37 1.50 3.69
C HIS A 163 -19.41 2.51 4.21
N LEU A 164 -19.05 3.80 4.21
CA LEU A 164 -19.98 4.88 4.54
C LEU A 164 -21.07 5.07 3.49
N ARG A 165 -20.71 5.00 2.20
CA ARG A 165 -21.67 5.13 1.10
C ARG A 165 -22.70 3.99 1.08
N ALA A 166 -22.28 2.78 1.45
CA ALA A 166 -23.18 1.63 1.55
C ALA A 166 -24.19 1.74 2.71
N ASN A 167 -23.81 2.39 3.82
CA ASN A 167 -24.68 2.58 4.98
C ASN A 167 -25.53 3.86 4.93
N GLY A 168 -25.13 4.88 4.17
CA GLY A 168 -25.88 6.13 4.02
C GLY A 168 -27.08 6.06 3.04
N ASN A 169 -27.23 4.96 2.30
CA ASN A 169 -28.35 4.70 1.39
C ASN A 169 -29.48 3.87 2.03
N LYS A 170 -29.51 3.74 3.37
CA LYS A 170 -30.61 3.16 4.15
C LYS A 170 -31.21 4.24 5.04
#